data_AF-A0A1Y2G2S6-F1
#
_entry.id   AF-A0A1Y2G2S6-F1
#
_cell.length_a   1.000
_cell.length_b   1.000
_cell.length_c   1.000
_cell.angle_alpha   90.00
_cell.angle_beta   90.00
_cell.angle_gamma   90.00
#
_symmetry.space_group_name_H-M   'P 1'
#
loop_
_entity.id
_entity.type
_entity.pdbx_description
1 polymer ?
#
loop_
_entity_poly.entity_id
_entity_poly.type
_entity_poly.pdbx_seq_one_letter_code
_entity_poly.pdbx_strand_id
1 'polypeptide(L)'
;MKIALRFFDKNLIIQSEYRSYKRSGRTVKVMGGYNAKVLRESVYDTELMRILTNWLNKIEGYGIISQWHLHELEDHKYSDIVIKKAGEPTVVIELLATGSQSSIKDCISKTPTYKRLLSAEEAWVVHFTREDDYLEHPYWQTDAELDQGVNLVHFWHDRSFDTVKMSAHWKDKSGNSQRIDNELLTV
;
A
#
# COMPACT_ATOMS: atom_id res chain seq x y z
N MET A 1 -7.03 4.83 -5.29
CA MET A 1 -6.94 3.81 -4.22
C MET A 1 -8.21 3.71 -3.36
N LYS A 2 -8.67 4.77 -2.68
CA LYS A 2 -9.88 4.76 -1.83
C LYS A 2 -11.11 4.04 -2.42
N ILE A 3 -11.46 4.32 -3.68
CA ILE A 3 -12.61 3.69 -4.35
C ILE A 3 -12.42 2.18 -4.53
N ALA A 4 -11.18 1.71 -4.75
CA ALA A 4 -10.87 0.29 -4.95
C ALA A 4 -11.29 -0.56 -3.74
N LEU A 5 -11.18 -0.03 -2.52
CA LEU A 5 -11.48 -0.78 -1.30
C LEU A 5 -12.94 -1.26 -1.21
N ARG A 6 -13.87 -0.57 -1.90
CA ARG A 6 -15.29 -0.99 -2.01
C ARG A 6 -15.50 -2.27 -2.81
N PHE A 7 -14.48 -2.71 -3.53
CA PHE A 7 -14.52 -3.87 -4.42
C PHE A 7 -13.67 -5.01 -3.90
N PHE A 8 -13.10 -4.87 -2.69
CA PHE A 8 -12.40 -5.95 -2.02
C PHE A 8 -13.40 -7.04 -1.66
N ASP A 9 -13.03 -8.28 -1.92
CA ASP A 9 -13.77 -9.45 -1.50
C ASP A 9 -13.57 -9.63 0.01
N LYS A 10 -14.55 -9.15 0.79
CA LYS A 10 -14.54 -9.26 2.26
C LYS A 10 -14.40 -10.71 2.72
N ASN A 11 -14.99 -11.67 2.01
CA ASN A 11 -14.86 -13.08 2.35
C ASN A 11 -13.42 -13.57 2.15
N LEU A 12 -12.76 -13.15 1.06
CA LEU A 12 -11.34 -13.44 0.85
C LEU A 12 -10.47 -12.85 1.95
N ILE A 13 -10.70 -11.58 2.33
CA ILE A 13 -9.96 -10.92 3.42
C ILE A 13 -10.10 -11.69 4.74
N ILE A 14 -11.33 -12.05 5.12
CA ILE A 14 -11.62 -12.82 6.34
C ILE A 14 -10.95 -14.20 6.30
N GLN A 15 -11.08 -14.93 5.20
CA GLN A 15 -10.52 -16.28 5.06
C GLN A 15 -8.98 -16.27 5.01
N SER A 16 -8.38 -15.20 4.48
CA SER A 16 -6.93 -15.08 4.33
C SER A 16 -6.19 -15.01 5.66
N GLU A 17 -6.82 -14.53 6.73
CA GLU A 17 -6.23 -14.61 8.08
C GLU A 17 -5.95 -16.07 8.53
N TYR A 18 -6.70 -17.04 7.98
CA TYR A 18 -6.51 -18.45 8.28
C TYR A 18 -5.63 -19.17 7.26
N ARG A 19 -5.63 -18.71 6.00
CA ARG A 19 -5.04 -19.42 4.85
C ARG A 19 -3.77 -18.77 4.28
N SER A 20 -3.63 -17.45 4.42
CA SER A 20 -2.52 -16.64 3.86
C SER A 20 -2.12 -15.54 4.85
N TYR A 21 -1.58 -15.97 6.00
CA TYR A 21 -1.22 -15.07 7.09
C TYR A 21 0.28 -15.07 7.40
N LYS A 22 0.74 -13.96 7.96
CA LYS A 22 2.00 -13.83 8.70
C LYS A 22 1.69 -13.51 10.16
N ARG A 23 2.72 -13.46 11.01
CA ARG A 23 2.60 -13.09 12.41
C ARG A 23 3.01 -11.63 12.58
N SER A 24 2.27 -10.86 13.39
CA SER A 24 2.60 -9.45 13.69
C SER A 24 3.94 -9.28 14.43
N GLY A 25 4.52 -10.37 14.94
CA GLY A 25 5.78 -10.34 15.68
C GLY A 25 5.61 -9.83 17.10
N ARG A 26 6.72 -9.44 17.73
CA ARG A 26 6.78 -9.03 19.14
C ARG A 26 6.65 -7.52 19.35
N THR A 27 6.62 -6.74 18.27
CA THR A 27 6.64 -5.27 18.31
C THR A 27 5.29 -4.67 17.93
N VAL A 28 4.48 -5.38 17.13
CA VAL A 28 3.17 -4.90 16.66
C VAL A 28 2.05 -5.68 17.34
N LYS A 29 1.20 -4.93 18.04
CA LYS A 29 0.04 -5.46 18.76
C LYS A 29 -1.19 -5.41 17.85
N VAL A 30 -1.97 -6.48 17.84
CA VAL A 30 -3.21 -6.60 17.04
C VAL A 30 -4.23 -7.36 17.87
N MET A 31 -5.43 -6.81 18.00
CA MET A 31 -6.51 -7.38 18.83
C MET A 31 -6.08 -7.66 20.26
N GLY A 32 -5.31 -6.76 20.86
CA GLY A 32 -4.86 -6.89 22.24
C GLY A 32 -3.61 -7.75 22.42
N GLY A 33 -3.05 -8.37 21.38
CA GLY A 33 -1.96 -9.34 21.50
C GLY A 33 -0.80 -9.17 20.51
N TYR A 34 0.37 -9.68 20.89
CA TYR A 34 1.53 -9.84 20.01
C TYR A 34 1.50 -11.21 19.31
N ASN A 35 2.24 -11.35 18.22
CA ASN A 35 2.27 -12.55 17.38
C ASN A 35 0.85 -12.96 16.90
N ALA A 36 -0.04 -12.00 16.74
CA ALA A 36 -1.35 -12.24 16.15
C ALA A 36 -1.19 -12.65 14.68
N LYS A 37 -2.15 -13.41 14.15
CA LYS A 37 -2.21 -13.65 12.70
C LYS A 37 -2.62 -12.34 12.03
N VAL A 38 -1.94 -11.97 10.96
CA VAL A 38 -2.27 -10.82 10.12
C VAL A 38 -2.13 -11.21 8.65
N LEU A 39 -2.87 -10.54 7.78
CA LEU A 39 -2.82 -10.81 6.35
C LEU A 39 -1.41 -10.57 5.81
N ARG A 40 -1.04 -11.34 4.79
CA ARG A 40 0.16 -11.08 4.00
C ARG A 40 -0.11 -9.99 2.97
N GLU A 41 0.96 -9.30 2.59
CA GLU A 41 1.02 -8.33 1.49
C GLU A 41 0.36 -8.88 0.23
N SER A 42 0.63 -10.14 -0.11
CA SER A 42 0.11 -10.81 -1.30
C SER A 42 -1.42 -10.86 -1.39
N VAL A 43 -2.14 -10.80 -0.27
CA VAL A 43 -3.60 -10.76 -0.26
C VAL A 43 -4.09 -9.41 -0.78
N TYR A 44 -3.50 -8.33 -0.30
CA TYR A 44 -3.83 -6.97 -0.73
C TYR A 44 -3.36 -6.72 -2.18
N ASP A 45 -2.17 -7.22 -2.53
CA ASP A 45 -1.65 -7.17 -3.91
C ASP A 45 -2.61 -7.87 -4.87
N THR A 46 -3.04 -9.10 -4.57
CA THR A 46 -3.96 -9.86 -5.43
C THR A 46 -5.28 -9.11 -5.65
N GLU A 47 -5.86 -8.54 -4.59
CA GLU A 47 -7.12 -7.81 -4.69
C GLU A 47 -6.97 -6.50 -5.47
N LEU A 48 -5.91 -5.73 -5.21
CA LEU A 48 -5.62 -4.52 -5.97
C LEU A 48 -5.36 -4.82 -7.43
N MET A 49 -4.55 -5.85 -7.74
CA MET A 49 -4.29 -6.29 -9.10
C MET A 49 -5.57 -6.67 -9.83
N ARG A 50 -6.45 -7.44 -9.19
CA ARG A 50 -7.76 -7.82 -9.76
C ARG A 50 -8.60 -6.59 -10.09
N ILE A 51 -8.70 -5.65 -9.17
CA ILE A 51 -9.55 -4.45 -9.32
C ILE A 51 -8.95 -3.51 -10.38
N LEU A 52 -7.67 -3.18 -10.28
CA LEU A 52 -6.97 -2.29 -11.21
C LEU A 52 -6.94 -2.85 -12.62
N THR A 53 -6.76 -4.16 -12.79
CA THR A 53 -6.84 -4.81 -14.11
C THR A 53 -8.25 -4.67 -14.70
N ASN A 54 -9.29 -4.90 -13.89
CA ASN A 54 -10.66 -4.78 -14.39
C ASN A 54 -11.03 -3.34 -14.77
N TRP A 55 -10.48 -2.33 -14.11
CA TRP A 55 -10.79 -0.94 -14.38
C TRP A 55 -9.91 -0.32 -15.45
N LEU A 56 -8.60 -0.47 -15.33
CA LEU A 56 -7.65 0.28 -16.15
C LEU A 56 -7.14 -0.53 -17.34
N ASN A 57 -6.95 -1.85 -17.19
CA ASN A 57 -6.51 -2.67 -18.31
C ASN A 57 -7.66 -2.92 -19.28
N LYS A 58 -8.78 -3.46 -18.80
CA LYS A 58 -9.88 -3.89 -19.68
C LYS A 58 -10.64 -2.74 -20.34
N ILE A 59 -10.68 -1.57 -19.71
CA ILE A 59 -11.42 -0.41 -20.22
C ILE A 59 -10.47 0.55 -20.95
N GLU A 60 -9.31 0.85 -20.34
CA GLU A 60 -8.44 1.95 -20.78
C GLU A 60 -7.11 1.48 -21.39
N GLY A 61 -6.83 0.16 -21.42
CA GLY A 61 -5.62 -0.40 -22.02
C GLY A 61 -4.33 -0.19 -21.24
N TYR A 62 -4.39 0.13 -19.94
CA TYR A 62 -3.19 0.21 -19.09
C TYR A 62 -2.61 -1.17 -18.82
N GLY A 63 -1.28 -1.29 -18.83
CA GLY A 63 -0.57 -2.43 -18.27
C GLY A 63 -0.54 -2.32 -16.74
N ILE A 64 -1.05 -3.36 -16.07
CA ILE A 64 -0.99 -3.49 -14.61
C ILE A 64 -0.12 -4.71 -14.32
N ILE A 65 1.04 -4.50 -13.69
CA ILE A 65 2.05 -5.55 -13.53
C ILE A 65 2.46 -5.60 -12.07
N SER A 66 2.23 -6.75 -11.45
CA SER A 66 2.73 -7.04 -10.11
C SER A 66 4.13 -7.63 -10.17
N GLN A 67 4.93 -7.41 -9.13
CA GLN A 67 6.29 -7.93 -8.99
C GLN A 67 7.17 -7.55 -10.20
N TRP A 68 7.22 -6.26 -10.53
CA TRP A 68 8.04 -5.78 -11.63
C TRP A 68 9.53 -5.83 -11.26
N HIS A 69 10.33 -6.58 -12.02
CA HIS A 69 11.75 -6.77 -11.75
C HIS A 69 12.57 -5.50 -12.01
N LEU A 70 13.39 -5.11 -11.03
CA LEU A 70 14.26 -3.94 -11.07
C LEU A 70 15.68 -4.36 -11.44
N HIS A 71 15.92 -4.57 -12.73
CA HIS A 71 17.18 -5.08 -13.29
C HIS A 71 18.46 -4.30 -12.91
N GLU A 72 18.32 -3.04 -12.51
CA GLU A 72 19.45 -2.18 -12.11
C GLU A 72 19.88 -2.34 -10.63
N LEU A 73 19.18 -3.17 -9.87
CA LEU A 73 19.53 -3.52 -8.49
C LEU A 73 20.08 -4.95 -8.43
N GLU A 74 20.83 -5.27 -7.37
CA GLU A 74 21.28 -6.65 -7.08
C GLU A 74 20.16 -7.68 -7.31
N ASP A 75 20.53 -8.88 -7.75
CA ASP A 75 19.60 -9.89 -8.24
C ASP A 75 18.38 -10.06 -7.31
N HIS A 76 17.18 -9.93 -7.90
CA HIS A 76 15.86 -10.22 -7.32
C HIS A 76 15.18 -9.10 -6.48
N LYS A 77 15.33 -7.82 -6.85
CA LYS A 77 14.44 -6.76 -6.32
C LYS A 77 13.24 -6.52 -7.24
N TYR A 78 12.07 -6.37 -6.63
CA TYR A 78 10.80 -6.19 -7.33
C TYR A 78 10.03 -5.01 -6.73
N SER A 79 9.34 -4.26 -7.59
CA SER A 79 8.28 -3.34 -7.17
C SER A 79 6.95 -4.08 -7.11
N ASP A 80 6.10 -3.73 -6.14
CA ASP A 80 4.88 -4.51 -5.89
C ASP A 80 3.86 -4.36 -7.02
N ILE A 81 3.43 -3.15 -7.38
CA ILE A 81 2.53 -2.92 -8.52
C ILE A 81 3.00 -1.72 -9.36
N VAL A 82 3.10 -1.91 -10.67
CA VAL A 82 3.37 -0.86 -11.66
C VAL A 82 2.18 -0.71 -12.60
N ILE A 83 1.70 0.53 -12.74
CA ILE A 83 0.63 0.93 -13.67
C ILE A 83 1.27 1.77 -14.77
N LYS A 84 1.13 1.36 -16.03
CA LYS A 84 1.72 2.10 -17.15
C LYS A 84 0.93 1.99 -18.44
N LYS A 85 1.03 3.01 -19.28
CA LYS A 85 0.52 3.03 -20.66
C LYS A 85 1.41 3.95 -21.49
N ALA A 86 1.59 3.63 -22.77
CA ALA A 86 2.45 4.44 -23.64
C ALA A 86 1.89 5.88 -23.74
N GLY A 87 2.75 6.88 -23.52
CA GLY A 87 2.36 8.29 -23.51
C GLY A 87 1.71 8.78 -22.22
N GLU A 88 1.48 7.90 -21.24
CA GLU A 88 0.85 8.23 -19.96
C GLU A 88 1.88 8.16 -18.82
N PRO A 89 1.68 8.94 -17.73
CA PRO A 89 2.51 8.84 -16.54
C PRO A 89 2.50 7.43 -15.93
N THR A 90 3.69 6.92 -15.60
CA THR A 90 3.85 5.65 -14.88
C THR A 90 3.61 5.87 -13.38
N VAL A 91 2.89 4.95 -12.74
CA VAL A 91 2.65 4.94 -11.30
C VAL A 91 3.25 3.68 -10.68
N VAL A 92 3.96 3.87 -9.58
CA VAL A 92 4.51 2.80 -8.73
C VAL A 92 3.75 2.73 -7.43
N ILE A 93 3.39 1.53 -7.01
CA ILE A 93 2.76 1.25 -5.72
C ILE A 93 3.60 0.21 -5.00
N GLU A 94 4.08 0.56 -3.81
CA GLU A 94 4.70 -0.34 -2.87
C GLU A 94 3.69 -0.69 -1.77
N LEU A 95 3.53 -1.97 -1.50
CA LEU A 95 2.53 -2.50 -0.59
C LEU A 95 3.18 -3.01 0.69
N LEU A 96 2.53 -2.68 1.80
CA LEU A 96 2.90 -3.23 3.09
C LEU A 96 1.63 -3.67 3.82
N ALA A 97 1.64 -4.89 4.33
CA ALA A 97 0.65 -5.36 5.29
C ALA A 97 1.22 -5.16 6.71
N THR A 98 0.34 -5.19 7.71
CA THR A 98 0.67 -4.98 9.15
C THR A 98 2.10 -5.40 9.47
N GLY A 99 2.93 -4.42 9.82
CA GLY A 99 4.38 -4.58 9.98
C GLY A 99 4.93 -3.56 10.98
N SER A 100 6.15 -3.77 11.45
CA SER A 100 6.77 -2.84 12.39
C SER A 100 7.05 -1.49 11.75
N GLN A 101 7.23 -0.45 12.58
CA GLN A 101 7.70 0.85 12.11
C GLN A 101 8.97 0.78 11.27
N SER A 102 9.89 -0.15 11.60
CA SER A 102 11.07 -0.38 10.77
C SER A 102 10.72 -0.88 9.37
N SER A 103 9.76 -1.81 9.21
CA SER A 103 9.31 -2.27 7.90
C SER A 103 8.64 -1.16 7.09
N ILE A 104 7.87 -0.28 7.74
CA ILE A 104 7.27 0.90 7.10
C ILE A 104 8.36 1.85 6.62
N LYS A 105 9.33 2.15 7.49
CA LYS A 105 10.48 3.00 7.16
C LYS A 105 11.31 2.42 6.01
N ASP A 106 11.57 1.12 6.02
CA ASP A 106 12.31 0.46 4.94
C ASP A 106 11.55 0.58 3.61
N CYS A 107 10.23 0.40 3.63
CA CYS A 107 9.36 0.58 2.45
C CYS A 107 9.37 2.03 1.93
N ILE A 108 9.26 3.02 2.81
CA ILE A 108 9.37 4.45 2.44
C ILE A 108 10.74 4.74 1.84
N SER A 109 11.83 4.31 2.49
CA SER A 109 13.20 4.64 2.08
C SER A 109 13.60 4.07 0.71
N LYS A 110 13.06 2.90 0.33
CA LYS A 110 13.35 2.28 -0.99
C LYS A 110 12.52 2.89 -2.13
N THR A 111 11.35 3.46 -1.84
CA THR A 111 10.38 3.94 -2.84
C THR A 111 10.94 5.01 -3.80
N PRO A 112 11.73 6.02 -3.37
CA PRO A 112 12.36 6.98 -4.29
C PRO A 112 13.27 6.32 -5.33
N THR A 113 13.98 5.25 -4.94
CA THR A 113 14.82 4.50 -5.87
C THR A 113 13.97 3.80 -6.91
N TYR A 114 12.86 3.18 -6.52
CA TYR A 114 12.00 2.46 -7.45
C TYR A 114 11.29 3.42 -8.40
N LYS A 115 10.84 4.58 -7.89
CA LYS A 115 10.31 5.69 -8.68
C LYS A 115 11.29 6.08 -9.80
N ARG A 116 12.56 6.30 -9.45
CA ARG A 116 13.61 6.69 -10.41
C ARG A 116 13.87 5.59 -11.45
N LEU A 117 14.07 4.35 -11.01
CA LEU A 117 14.39 3.21 -11.89
C LEU A 117 13.28 2.92 -12.90
N LEU A 118 12.03 3.15 -12.50
CA LEU A 118 10.86 2.94 -13.37
C LEU A 118 10.44 4.20 -14.13
N SER A 119 11.18 5.31 -13.98
CA SER A 119 10.80 6.62 -14.53
C SER A 119 9.34 6.97 -14.22
N ALA A 120 8.93 6.72 -12.98
CA ALA A 120 7.55 6.91 -12.53
C ALA A 120 7.33 8.36 -12.10
N GLU A 121 6.20 8.92 -12.52
CA GLU A 121 5.77 10.27 -12.13
C GLU A 121 5.27 10.26 -10.69
N GLU A 122 4.49 9.23 -10.35
CA GLU A 122 3.93 9.03 -9.02
C GLU A 122 4.43 7.74 -8.39
N ALA A 123 4.73 7.81 -7.09
CA ALA A 123 5.05 6.64 -6.29
C ALA A 123 4.30 6.70 -4.96
N TRP A 124 3.66 5.59 -4.60
CA TRP A 124 2.82 5.48 -3.42
C TRP A 124 3.26 4.30 -2.56
N VAL A 125 3.51 4.55 -1.28
CA VAL A 125 3.50 3.50 -0.25
C VAL A 125 2.07 3.34 0.24
N VAL A 126 1.54 2.12 0.12
CA VAL A 126 0.19 1.76 0.51
C VAL A 126 0.28 0.73 1.63
N HIS A 127 0.05 1.19 2.86
CA HIS A 127 0.15 0.39 4.06
C HIS A 127 -1.24 -0.03 4.57
N PHE A 128 -1.55 -1.32 4.50
CA PHE A 128 -2.72 -1.91 5.14
C PHE A 128 -2.35 -2.44 6.52
N THR A 129 -3.06 -2.01 7.55
CA THR A 129 -2.75 -2.43 8.92
C THR A 129 -3.98 -2.78 9.73
N ARG A 130 -3.77 -3.68 10.69
CA ARG A 130 -4.70 -3.99 11.79
C ARG A 130 -4.05 -3.75 13.14
N GLU A 131 -2.94 -3.02 13.17
CA GLU A 131 -2.25 -2.63 14.40
C GLU A 131 -3.21 -1.86 15.32
N ASP A 132 -3.21 -2.26 16.58
CA ASP A 132 -3.95 -1.56 17.63
C ASP A 132 -3.43 -0.13 17.76
N ASP A 133 -4.34 0.82 17.99
CA ASP A 133 -4.00 2.23 18.24
C ASP A 133 -3.21 2.92 17.11
N TYR A 134 -3.06 2.28 15.93
CA TYR A 134 -2.25 2.82 14.83
C TYR A 134 -2.75 4.19 14.34
N LEU A 135 -4.05 4.43 14.47
CA LEU A 135 -4.66 5.70 14.07
C LEU A 135 -4.33 6.85 15.02
N GLU A 136 -3.89 6.56 16.25
CA GLU A 136 -3.44 7.57 17.22
C GLU A 136 -2.02 8.04 16.89
N HIS A 137 -1.17 7.10 16.45
CA HIS A 137 0.25 7.35 16.18
C HIS A 137 0.72 6.72 14.86
N PRO A 138 0.15 7.11 13.70
CA PRO A 138 0.60 6.59 12.41
C PRO A 138 2.04 7.03 12.11
N TYR A 139 2.80 6.15 11.46
CA TYR A 139 4.16 6.45 11.04
C TYR A 139 4.13 7.22 9.72
N TRP A 140 4.56 8.48 9.74
CA TRP A 140 4.60 9.33 8.55
C TRP A 140 5.98 9.36 7.90
N GLN A 141 6.01 9.54 6.58
CA GLN A 141 7.25 9.96 5.92
C GLN A 141 7.62 11.40 6.36
N THR A 142 8.91 11.68 6.34
CA THR A 142 9.46 13.03 6.57
C THR A 142 9.16 13.96 5.39
N ASP A 143 9.24 15.27 5.60
CA ASP A 143 9.09 16.26 4.53
C ASP A 143 10.11 16.03 3.39
N ALA A 144 11.33 15.63 3.73
CA ALA A 144 12.36 15.30 2.75
C ALA A 144 11.99 14.07 1.90
N GLU A 145 11.40 13.03 2.49
CA GLU A 145 10.90 11.86 1.76
C GLU A 145 9.68 12.20 0.89
N LEU A 146 8.80 13.09 1.38
CA LEU A 146 7.68 13.61 0.61
C LEU A 146 8.15 14.45 -0.60
N ASP A 147 9.14 15.31 -0.41
CA ASP A 147 9.72 16.15 -1.47
C ASP A 147 10.52 15.32 -2.48
N GLN A 148 11.01 14.13 -2.10
CA GLN A 148 11.53 13.12 -3.03
C GLN A 148 10.43 12.38 -3.81
N GLY A 149 9.16 12.72 -3.58
CA GLY A 149 8.02 12.21 -4.31
C GLY A 149 7.48 10.88 -3.80
N VAL A 150 7.69 10.58 -2.51
CA VAL A 150 7.06 9.43 -1.83
C VAL A 150 5.74 9.89 -1.23
N ASN A 151 4.64 9.44 -1.84
CA ASN A 151 3.31 9.59 -1.26
C ASN A 151 3.02 8.40 -0.34
N LEU A 152 2.24 8.62 0.71
CA LEU A 152 1.92 7.59 1.69
C LEU A 152 0.42 7.57 1.98
N VAL A 153 -0.13 6.36 2.03
CA VAL A 153 -1.48 6.13 2.54
C VAL A 153 -1.49 4.92 3.45
N HIS A 154 -2.14 5.09 4.60
CA HIS A 154 -2.45 4.05 5.55
C HIS A 154 -3.93 3.71 5.47
N PHE A 155 -4.23 2.42 5.41
CA PHE A 155 -5.57 1.87 5.57
C PHE A 155 -5.58 0.99 6.80
N TRP A 156 -6.12 1.51 7.90
CA TRP A 156 -6.47 0.68 9.04
C TRP A 156 -7.80 -0.01 8.76
N HIS A 157 -7.95 -1.28 9.13
CA HIS A 157 -9.23 -1.95 9.03
C HIS A 157 -9.47 -2.96 10.15
N ASP A 158 -10.76 -3.20 10.43
CA ASP A 158 -11.16 -4.27 11.34
C ASP A 158 -11.03 -5.66 10.70
N ARG A 159 -11.34 -6.69 11.47
CA ARG A 159 -11.18 -8.08 11.04
C ARG A 159 -12.02 -8.44 9.82
N SER A 160 -13.26 -7.95 9.77
CA SER A 160 -14.24 -8.27 8.74
C SER A 160 -14.14 -7.35 7.52
N PHE A 161 -13.29 -6.32 7.57
CA PHE A 161 -13.17 -5.30 6.54
C PHE A 161 -14.48 -4.50 6.37
N ASP A 162 -15.24 -4.37 7.46
CA ASP A 162 -16.47 -3.55 7.49
C ASP A 162 -16.16 -2.12 7.89
N THR A 163 -15.17 -1.94 8.76
CA THR A 163 -14.64 -0.64 9.13
C THR A 163 -13.27 -0.47 8.51
N VAL A 164 -13.13 0.52 7.64
CA VAL A 164 -11.83 0.93 7.08
C VAL A 164 -11.64 2.42 7.30
N LYS A 165 -10.47 2.80 7.81
CA LYS A 165 -10.09 4.18 8.06
C LYS A 165 -8.81 4.51 7.32
N MET A 166 -8.73 5.72 6.79
CA MET A 166 -7.64 6.18 5.94
C MET A 166 -6.93 7.38 6.54
N SER A 167 -5.59 7.32 6.53
CA SER A 167 -4.74 8.48 6.74
C SER A 167 -3.76 8.57 5.57
N ALA A 168 -3.59 9.74 4.97
CA ALA A 168 -2.75 9.91 3.78
C ALA A 168 -1.98 11.23 3.83
N HIS A 169 -0.76 11.23 3.28
CA HIS A 169 0.09 12.41 3.11
C HIS A 169 0.80 12.34 1.76
N TRP A 170 0.57 13.33 0.89
CA TRP A 170 1.02 13.31 -0.51
C TRP A 170 1.24 14.72 -1.07
N LYS A 171 1.90 14.81 -2.24
CA LYS A 171 1.99 16.04 -3.04
C LYS A 171 0.92 16.05 -4.12
N ASP A 172 0.15 17.14 -4.22
CA ASP A 172 -0.77 17.32 -5.34
C ASP A 172 -0.03 17.71 -6.63
N LYS A 173 -0.80 17.85 -7.74
CA LYS A 173 -0.27 18.22 -9.06
C LYS A 173 0.41 19.61 -9.09
N SER A 174 0.14 20.46 -8.12
CA SER A 174 0.77 21.78 -7.97
C SER A 174 1.98 21.75 -7.05
N GLY A 175 2.35 20.57 -6.50
CA GLY A 175 3.46 20.40 -5.57
C GLY A 175 3.12 20.81 -4.13
N ASN A 176 1.84 21.06 -3.80
CA ASN A 176 1.45 21.37 -2.44
C ASN A 176 1.28 20.08 -1.64
N SER A 177 1.71 20.12 -0.37
CA SER A 177 1.50 19.00 0.56
C SER A 177 0.03 18.93 0.97
N GLN A 178 -0.55 17.74 0.87
CA GLN A 178 -1.94 17.43 1.19
C GLN A 178 -1.98 16.32 2.25
N ARG A 179 -2.88 16.44 3.21
CA ARG A 179 -2.98 15.48 4.32
C ARG A 179 -4.43 15.19 4.70
N ILE A 180 -4.70 13.93 4.99
CA ILE A 180 -5.95 13.43 5.56
C ILE A 180 -5.59 12.57 6.76
N ASP A 181 -6.25 12.78 7.89
CA ASP A 181 -6.07 11.99 9.10
C ASP A 181 -7.39 11.29 9.46
N ASN A 182 -7.34 9.96 9.60
CA ASN A 182 -8.40 9.13 10.20
C ASN A 182 -9.78 9.27 9.55
N GLU A 183 -9.84 9.35 8.21
CA GLU A 183 -11.09 9.39 7.46
C GLU A 183 -11.76 8.00 7.44
N LEU A 184 -13.00 7.90 7.92
CA LEU A 184 -13.80 6.68 7.79
C LEU A 184 -14.26 6.49 6.33
N LEU A 185 -14.01 5.30 5.79
CA LEU A 185 -14.37 4.97 4.42
C LEU A 185 -15.62 4.08 4.36
N THR A 186 -16.45 4.31 3.34
CA THR A 186 -17.49 3.36 2.93
C THR A 186 -16.86 2.27 2.07
N VAL A 187 -16.93 1.00 2.52
CA VAL A 187 -16.37 -0.20 1.87
C VAL A 187 -17.36 -1.35 1.74
#